data_AF-A0A2X2JJB7-F1
#
_entry.id   AF-A0A2X2JJB7-F1
#
_cell.length_a   1.000
_cell.length_b   1.000
_cell.length_c   1.000
_cell.angle_alpha   90.00
_cell.angle_beta   90.00
_cell.angle_gamma   90.00
#
_symmetry.space_group_name_H-M   'P 1'
#
loop_
_entity.id
_entity.type
_entity.pdbx_description
1 polymer ?
#
loop_
_entity_poly.entity_id
_entity_poly.type
_entity_poly.pdbx_seq_one_letter_code
_entity_poly.pdbx_strand_id
1 'polypeptide(L)'
;MGRNKPLKTETQKNNRVFRFELRLTENEKAQFLALEKSLGINRSEIVRNRVLNHSSRMLVDSKTILQMLDTLGSELGRSGNNINQLARHINTLKLQGKLEPGKLSRFPSLIADYNKYQRQIEQEFRNLMRLIKGQR
;
A
#
# COMPACT_ATOMS: atom_id res chain seq x y z
N MET A 1 10.36 -57.53 -26.86
CA MET A 1 9.30 -56.70 -26.26
C MET A 1 9.73 -56.23 -24.88
N GLY A 2 10.26 -55.00 -24.76
CA GLY A 2 10.63 -54.40 -23.48
C GLY A 2 9.93 -53.06 -23.36
N ARG A 3 9.07 -52.93 -22.34
CA ARG A 3 8.11 -51.84 -22.16
C ARG A 3 8.81 -50.46 -22.07
N ASN A 4 8.46 -49.57 -22.98
CA ASN A 4 8.78 -48.15 -22.92
C ASN A 4 8.28 -47.56 -21.59
N LYS A 5 9.19 -47.07 -20.75
CA LYS A 5 8.88 -46.21 -19.61
C LYS A 5 8.43 -44.85 -20.19
N PRO A 6 7.21 -44.36 -19.92
CA PRO A 6 6.80 -43.07 -20.45
C PRO A 6 7.64 -41.96 -19.81
N LEU A 7 8.25 -41.15 -20.67
CA LEU A 7 8.96 -39.94 -20.32
C LEU A 7 7.96 -39.00 -19.61
N LYS A 8 8.24 -38.61 -18.36
CA LYS A 8 7.37 -37.72 -17.58
C LYS A 8 7.22 -36.40 -18.33
N THR A 9 6.01 -36.08 -18.75
CA THR A 9 5.64 -34.80 -19.37
C THR A 9 5.93 -33.64 -18.41
N GLU A 10 6.35 -32.49 -18.94
CA GLU A 10 6.77 -31.30 -18.17
C GLU A 10 5.71 -30.81 -17.17
N THR A 11 4.44 -31.12 -17.39
CA THR A 11 3.34 -30.89 -16.46
C THR A 11 3.47 -31.61 -15.11
N GLN A 12 4.18 -32.74 -15.03
CA GLN A 12 4.45 -33.43 -13.76
C GLN A 12 5.58 -32.78 -12.94
N LYS A 13 6.46 -31.97 -13.56
CA LYS A 13 7.58 -31.33 -12.85
C LYS A 13 7.13 -30.19 -11.92
N ASN A 14 5.94 -29.62 -12.13
CA ASN A 14 5.45 -28.49 -11.34
C ASN A 14 4.39 -28.86 -10.30
N ASN A 15 4.04 -30.15 -10.18
CA ASN A 15 3.12 -30.59 -9.14
C ASN A 15 3.85 -30.68 -7.79
N ARG A 16 3.25 -30.14 -6.74
CA ARG A 16 3.87 -30.04 -5.41
C ARG A 16 3.70 -31.38 -4.67
N VAL A 17 4.62 -32.32 -4.92
CA VAL A 17 4.50 -33.72 -4.43
C VAL A 17 5.22 -33.96 -3.10
N PHE A 18 6.14 -33.08 -2.69
CA PHE A 18 6.92 -33.24 -1.45
C PHE A 18 6.23 -32.57 -0.27
N ARG A 19 6.12 -33.28 0.86
CA ARG A 19 5.53 -32.79 2.11
C ARG A 19 6.62 -32.53 3.15
N PHE A 20 6.52 -31.40 3.83
CA PHE A 20 7.29 -31.10 5.04
C PHE A 20 6.31 -30.99 6.22
N GLU A 21 6.71 -31.57 7.36
CA GLU A 21 5.97 -31.48 8.61
C GLU A 21 6.78 -30.65 9.60
N LEU A 22 6.10 -29.71 10.27
CA LEU A 22 6.70 -28.81 11.25
C LEU A 22 6.02 -29.05 12.60
N ARG A 23 6.82 -29.29 13.64
CA ARG A 23 6.34 -29.33 15.02
C ARG A 23 6.35 -27.92 15.58
N LEU A 24 5.23 -27.51 16.16
CA LEU A 24 5.02 -26.18 16.73
C LEU A 24 4.53 -26.32 18.16
N THR A 25 4.99 -25.42 19.02
CA THR A 25 4.36 -25.15 20.31
C THR A 25 2.99 -24.49 20.12
N GLU A 26 2.18 -24.47 21.17
CA GLU A 26 0.84 -23.86 21.13
C GLU A 26 0.90 -22.36 20.81
N ASN A 27 1.88 -21.65 21.35
CA ASN A 27 2.12 -20.24 21.06
C ASN A 27 2.52 -20.00 19.60
N GLU A 28 3.43 -20.81 19.05
CA GLU A 28 3.86 -20.68 17.65
C GLU A 28 2.71 -21.00 16.69
N LYS A 29 1.87 -21.99 17.03
CA LYS A 29 0.65 -22.29 16.29
C LYS A 29 -0.33 -21.11 16.31
N ALA A 30 -0.53 -20.48 17.45
CA ALA A 30 -1.39 -19.30 17.57
C ALA A 30 -0.87 -18.13 16.72
N GLN A 31 0.43 -17.88 16.73
CA GLN A 31 1.07 -16.88 15.87
C GLN A 31 0.87 -17.18 14.39
N PHE A 32 0.97 -18.45 13.98
CA PHE A 32 0.73 -18.86 12.59
C PHE A 32 -0.72 -18.63 12.15
N LEU A 33 -1.69 -18.94 13.02
CA LEU A 33 -3.12 -18.72 12.78
C LEU A 33 -3.46 -17.23 12.70
N ALA A 34 -2.85 -16.41 13.55
CA ALA A 34 -2.99 -14.96 13.49
C ALA A 34 -2.46 -14.41 12.15
N LEU A 35 -1.30 -14.91 11.69
CA LEU A 35 -0.70 -14.54 10.41
C LEU A 35 -1.57 -14.96 9.21
N GLU A 36 -2.16 -16.16 9.27
CA GLU A 36 -3.10 -16.65 8.26
C GLU A 36 -4.32 -15.72 8.15
N LYS A 37 -4.89 -15.31 9.29
CA LYS A 37 -6.04 -14.41 9.35
C LYS A 37 -5.71 -12.99 8.86
N SER A 38 -4.53 -12.47 9.19
CA SER A 38 -4.12 -11.11 8.78
C SER A 38 -3.76 -11.05 7.30
N LEU A 39 -3.12 -12.08 6.75
CA LEU A 39 -2.61 -12.07 5.38
C LEU A 39 -3.60 -12.67 4.37
N GLY A 40 -4.60 -13.45 4.82
CA GLY A 40 -5.59 -14.08 3.95
C GLY A 40 -5.02 -15.16 3.01
N ILE A 41 -3.83 -15.67 3.30
CA ILE A 41 -3.15 -16.72 2.52
C ILE A 41 -2.98 -17.98 3.35
N ASN A 42 -2.96 -19.15 2.69
CA ASN A 42 -2.85 -20.44 3.38
C ASN A 42 -1.45 -20.62 4.02
N ARG A 43 -1.39 -21.47 5.04
CA ARG A 43 -0.17 -21.77 5.82
C ARG A 43 1.02 -22.18 4.96
N SER A 44 0.78 -23.03 3.96
CA SER A 44 1.81 -23.53 3.04
C SER A 44 2.42 -22.42 2.18
N GLU A 45 1.63 -21.40 1.87
CA GLU A 45 2.03 -20.24 1.09
C GLU A 45 2.78 -19.22 1.94
N ILE A 46 2.41 -19.06 3.22
CA ILE A 46 3.19 -18.31 4.21
C ILE A 46 4.60 -18.89 4.34
N VAL A 47 4.71 -20.20 4.59
CA VAL A 47 6.01 -20.88 4.73
C VAL A 47 6.82 -20.74 3.44
N ARG A 48 6.21 -20.97 2.27
CA ARG A 48 6.92 -20.88 0.99
C ARG A 48 7.43 -19.47 0.70
N ASN A 49 6.61 -18.44 0.93
CA ASN A 49 7.03 -17.06 0.73
C ASN A 49 8.16 -16.68 1.69
N ARG A 50 8.06 -17.10 2.95
CA ARG A 50 9.02 -16.73 4.00
C ARG A 50 10.34 -17.50 3.91
N VAL A 51 10.31 -18.78 3.51
CA VAL A 51 11.48 -19.68 3.52
C VAL A 51 12.12 -19.81 2.14
N LEU A 52 11.33 -19.91 1.06
CA LEU A 52 11.83 -20.28 -0.27
C LEU A 52 11.99 -19.09 -1.22
N ASN A 53 11.17 -18.03 -1.09
CA ASN A 53 11.22 -16.91 -2.01
C ASN A 53 12.28 -15.85 -1.66
N HIS A 54 13.12 -16.06 -0.63
CA HIS A 54 14.05 -15.07 -0.05
C HIS A 54 13.42 -13.67 0.03
N SER A 55 12.10 -13.60 0.19
CA SER A 55 11.40 -12.45 -0.34
C SER A 55 11.46 -11.35 0.69
N SER A 56 12.30 -10.36 0.38
CA SER A 56 12.14 -8.96 0.73
C SER A 56 10.72 -8.40 0.50
N ARG A 57 9.78 -9.18 -0.07
CA ARG A 57 8.34 -8.99 0.11
C ARG A 57 7.99 -9.19 1.57
N MET A 58 8.10 -8.09 2.31
CA MET A 58 7.46 -7.89 3.60
C MET A 58 6.02 -8.44 3.49
N LEU A 59 5.68 -9.41 4.34
CA LEU A 59 4.29 -9.88 4.51
C LEU A 59 3.55 -8.76 5.22
N VAL A 60 3.21 -7.71 4.48
CA VAL A 60 2.53 -6.54 5.03
C VAL A 60 1.05 -6.85 5.11
N ASP A 61 0.41 -6.51 6.22
CA ASP A 61 -1.05 -6.44 6.30
C ASP A 61 -1.52 -5.32 5.37
N SER A 62 -1.69 -5.68 4.10
CA SER A 62 -2.12 -4.76 3.04
C SER A 62 -3.44 -4.12 3.40
N LYS A 63 -4.32 -4.80 4.16
CA LYS A 63 -5.63 -4.23 4.54
C LYS A 63 -5.45 -3.08 5.52
N THR A 64 -4.63 -3.25 6.56
CA THR A 64 -4.35 -2.17 7.52
C THR A 64 -3.65 -1.00 6.85
N ILE A 65 -2.67 -1.26 5.98
CA ILE A 65 -2.01 -0.18 5.24
C ILE A 65 -3.01 0.56 4.35
N LEU A 66 -3.84 -0.14 3.58
CA LEU A 66 -4.86 0.48 2.74
C LEU A 66 -5.80 1.37 3.55
N GLN A 67 -6.25 0.93 4.73
CA GLN A 67 -7.11 1.72 5.60
C GLN A 67 -6.41 2.97 6.16
N MET A 68 -5.13 2.85 6.55
CA MET A 68 -4.34 4.01 6.99
C MET A 68 -4.13 5.01 5.86
N LEU A 69 -3.87 4.52 4.65
CA LEU A 69 -3.72 5.33 3.44
C LEU A 69 -5.01 6.04 3.05
N ASP A 70 -6.15 5.37 3.11
CA ASP A 70 -7.47 5.97 2.83
C ASP A 70 -7.78 7.09 3.83
N THR A 71 -7.46 6.89 5.11
CA THR A 71 -7.64 7.90 6.16
C THR A 71 -6.76 9.13 5.89
N LEU A 72 -5.49 8.92 5.56
CA LEU A 72 -4.55 9.98 5.17
C LEU A 72 -5.05 10.76 3.95
N GLY A 73 -5.53 10.06 2.92
CA GLY A 73 -6.10 10.68 1.72
C GLY A 73 -7.34 11.54 2.03
N SER A 74 -8.21 11.08 2.93
CA SER A 74 -9.39 11.83 3.36
C SER A 74 -9.02 13.13 4.07
N GLU A 75 -8.08 13.09 5.00
CA GLU A 75 -7.60 14.27 5.75
C GLU A 75 -6.88 15.27 4.83
N LEU A 76 -6.09 14.79 3.86
CA LEU A 76 -5.49 15.64 2.83
C LEU A 76 -6.56 16.33 1.96
N GLY A 77 -7.62 15.62 1.59
CA GLY A 77 -8.76 16.19 0.86
C GLY A 77 -9.48 17.28 1.65
N ARG A 78 -9.71 17.06 2.96
CA ARG A 78 -10.30 18.06 3.87
C ARG A 78 -9.42 19.28 4.02
N SER A 79 -8.12 19.08 4.22
CA SER A 79 -7.15 20.18 4.34
C SER A 79 -7.10 21.03 3.06
N GLY A 80 -7.09 20.38 1.88
CA GLY A 80 -7.16 21.07 0.60
C GLY A 80 -8.44 21.90 0.42
N ASN A 81 -9.59 21.37 0.84
CA ASN A 81 -10.85 22.11 0.83
C ASN A 81 -10.81 23.35 1.74
N ASN A 82 -10.24 23.23 2.94
CA ASN A 82 -10.07 24.36 3.86
C ASN A 82 -9.18 25.45 3.26
N ILE A 83 -8.08 25.06 2.62
CA ILE A 83 -7.18 26.01 1.94
C ILE A 83 -7.87 26.70 0.77
N ASN A 84 -8.67 25.98 -0.02
CA ASN A 84 -9.46 26.58 -1.09
C ASN A 84 -10.49 27.59 -0.56
N GLN A 85 -11.13 27.30 0.58
CA GLN A 85 -12.05 28.24 1.23
C GLN A 85 -11.33 29.50 1.70
N LEU A 86 -10.16 29.35 2.32
CA LEU A 86 -9.32 30.48 2.72
C LEU A 86 -8.90 31.33 1.50
N ALA A 87 -8.48 30.69 0.41
CA ALA A 87 -8.13 31.38 -0.83
C ALA A 87 -9.31 32.18 -1.41
N ARG A 88 -10.52 31.58 -1.44
CA ARG A 88 -11.75 32.28 -1.87
C ARG A 88 -12.07 33.45 -0.96
N HIS A 89 -12.00 33.26 0.35
CA HIS A 89 -12.29 34.32 1.33
C HIS A 89 -11.33 35.50 1.18
N ILE A 90 -10.05 35.22 0.99
CA ILE A 90 -9.01 36.22 0.73
C ILE A 90 -9.29 36.97 -0.57
N ASN A 91 -9.66 36.27 -1.65
CA ASN A 91 -10.03 36.91 -2.92
C ASN A 91 -11.24 37.83 -2.75
N THR A 92 -12.26 37.42 -1.99
CA THR A 92 -13.42 38.26 -1.67
C THR A 92 -13.02 39.51 -0.89
N LEU A 93 -12.18 39.37 0.15
CA LEU A 93 -11.70 40.51 0.93
C LEU A 93 -10.85 41.48 0.10
N LYS A 94 -10.09 40.96 -0.89
CA LYS A 94 -9.29 41.76 -1.83
C LYS A 94 -10.19 42.60 -2.73
N LEU A 95 -11.25 41.99 -3.28
CA LEU A 95 -12.24 42.68 -4.12
C LEU A 95 -13.01 43.75 -3.33
N GLN A 96 -13.22 43.56 -2.03
CA GLN A 96 -13.86 44.54 -1.15
C GLN A 96 -12.92 45.69 -0.71
N GLY A 97 -11.65 45.70 -1.14
CA GLY A 97 -10.68 46.72 -0.73
C GLY A 97 -10.29 46.67 0.75
N LYS A 98 -10.64 45.60 1.46
CA LYS A 98 -10.41 45.44 2.92
C LYS A 98 -9.06 44.80 3.25
N LEU A 99 -8.21 44.59 2.25
CA LEU A 99 -6.93 43.91 2.38
C LEU A 99 -5.78 44.83 1.97
N GLU A 100 -4.94 45.14 2.95
CA GLU A 100 -3.66 45.83 2.77
C GLU A 100 -2.75 45.01 1.82
N PRO A 101 -2.25 45.58 0.71
CA PRO A 101 -1.49 44.87 -0.32
C PRO A 101 -0.27 44.11 0.20
N GLY A 102 0.35 44.57 1.30
CA GLY A 102 1.52 43.96 1.90
C GLY A 102 1.26 42.70 2.74
N LYS A 103 0.03 42.49 3.23
CA LYS A 103 -0.27 41.40 4.20
C LYS A 103 -0.38 40.01 3.56
N LEU A 104 -0.48 39.92 2.23
CA LEU A 104 -0.75 38.66 1.52
C LEU A 104 0.27 38.32 0.43
N SER A 105 1.36 39.07 0.28
CA SER A 105 2.35 38.86 -0.78
C SER A 105 2.92 37.42 -0.81
N ARG A 106 2.99 36.75 0.34
CA ARG A 106 3.50 35.39 0.51
C ARG A 106 2.43 34.29 0.44
N PHE A 107 1.15 34.66 0.45
CA PHE A 107 0.05 33.70 0.48
C PHE A 107 -0.08 32.89 -0.82
N PRO A 108 0.01 33.50 -2.01
CA PRO A 108 -0.01 32.75 -3.27
C PRO A 108 1.12 31.73 -3.40
N SER A 109 2.34 32.07 -2.95
CA SER A 109 3.48 31.15 -3.01
C SER A 109 3.28 29.96 -2.06
N LEU A 110 2.79 30.19 -0.84
CA LEU A 110 2.51 29.12 0.12
C LEU A 110 1.42 28.14 -0.39
N ILE A 111 0.39 28.66 -1.07
CA ILE A 111 -0.63 27.81 -1.70
C ILE A 111 -0.05 27.02 -2.88
N ALA A 112 0.82 27.64 -3.69
CA ALA A 112 1.48 26.95 -4.79
C ALA A 112 2.38 25.80 -4.27
N ASP A 113 3.14 26.05 -3.21
CA ASP A 113 3.99 25.06 -2.55
C ASP A 113 3.15 23.93 -1.95
N TYR A 114 2.07 24.26 -1.25
CA TYR A 114 1.13 23.27 -0.71
C TYR A 114 0.57 22.37 -1.81
N ASN A 115 0.07 22.95 -2.91
CA ASN A 115 -0.45 22.18 -4.04
C ASN A 115 0.62 21.28 -4.68
N LYS A 116 1.87 21.75 -4.75
CA LYS A 116 3.00 20.96 -5.26
C LYS A 116 3.27 19.76 -4.36
N TYR A 117 3.40 19.97 -3.05
CA TYR A 117 3.64 18.88 -2.10
C TYR A 117 2.47 17.90 -2.02
N GLN A 118 1.23 18.38 -2.10
CA GLN A 118 0.06 17.50 -2.12
C GLN A 118 0.05 16.59 -3.36
N ARG A 119 0.36 17.12 -4.55
CA ARG A 119 0.48 16.30 -5.77
C ARG A 119 1.61 15.27 -5.68
N GLN A 120 2.74 15.63 -5.07
CA GLN A 120 3.84 14.68 -4.84
C GLN A 120 3.41 13.54 -3.92
N ILE A 121 2.76 13.87 -2.80
CA ILE A 121 2.23 12.88 -1.86
C ILE A 121 1.23 11.94 -2.55
N GLU A 122 0.30 12.48 -3.34
CA GLU A 122 -0.64 11.67 -4.12
C GLU A 122 0.05 10.74 -5.12
N GLN A 123 1.14 11.19 -5.75
CA GLN A 123 1.91 10.39 -6.68
C GLN A 123 2.64 9.24 -5.96
N GLU A 124 3.27 9.54 -4.83
CA GLU A 124 3.94 8.52 -4.00
C GLU A 124 2.94 7.50 -3.44
N PHE A 125 1.75 7.95 -3.05
CA PHE A 125 0.68 7.02 -2.67
C PHE A 125 0.26 6.11 -3.82
N ARG A 126 0.09 6.64 -5.04
CA ARG A 126 -0.20 5.79 -6.21
C ARG A 126 0.92 4.78 -6.48
N ASN A 127 2.19 5.17 -6.33
CA ASN A 127 3.32 4.27 -6.48
C ASN A 127 3.32 3.18 -5.40
N LEU A 128 3.11 3.55 -4.14
CA LEU A 128 2.99 2.62 -3.02
C LEU A 128 1.84 1.62 -3.23
N MET A 129 0.68 2.10 -3.68
CA MET A 129 -0.47 1.28 -4.02
C MET A 129 -0.18 0.26 -5.13
N ARG A 130 0.59 0.65 -6.16
CA ARG A 130 1.03 -0.27 -7.23
C ARG A 130 1.98 -1.34 -6.69
N LEU A 131 2.91 -0.96 -5.81
CA LEU A 131 3.83 -1.89 -5.15
C LEU A 131 3.07 -2.90 -4.27
N ILE A 132 2.09 -2.44 -3.51
CA ILE A 132 1.25 -3.28 -2.63
C ILE A 132 0.37 -4.23 -3.44
N LYS A 133 -0.24 -3.75 -4.54
CA LYS A 133 -1.10 -4.58 -5.41
C LYS A 133 -0.33 -5.60 -6.25
N GLY A 134 1.01 -5.59 -6.21
CA GLY A 134 1.83 -6.62 -6.85
C GLY A 134 1.61 -6.73 -8.36
N GLN A 135 1.35 -5.62 -9.06
CA GLN A 135 1.28 -5.64 -10.52
C GLN A 135 2.70 -5.76 -11.09
N ARG A 136 3.00 -6.95 -11.61
CA ARG A 136 3.92 -7.16 -12.73
C ARG A 136 3.16 -6.91 -14.02
#